data_AF-A0A956LFC3-F1
#
_entry.id   AF-A0A956LFC3-F1
#
_cell.length_a   1.000
_cell.length_b   1.000
_cell.length_c   1.000
_cell.angle_alpha   90.00
_cell.angle_beta   90.00
_cell.angle_gamma   90.00
#
_symmetry.space_group_name_H-M   'P 1'
#
loop_
_entity.id
_entity.type
_entity.pdbx_description
1 polymer ?
#
loop_
_entity_poly.entity_id
_entity_poly.type
_entity_poly.pdbx_seq_one_letter_code
_entity_poly.pdbx_strand_id
1 'polypeptide(L)'
;MADSPAELLVRASPDDRARAVAWAVREALPAFERGAFHEVYIDSVVGMQHTIDRQLPRRVVEAVESSGGIPPAAVVERLFTEISEPVVALQDDDWELPEDAELALYAAYNLLRVCRWPDGEERAATALNQATAAALRLGYGGSDPEGVAAFLQRWRAATGLG
;
A
#
# COMPACT_ATOMS: atom_id res chain seq x y z
N MET A 1 25.49 6.44 -12.32
CA MET A 1 24.29 5.58 -12.41
C MET A 1 23.19 6.29 -11.65
N ALA A 2 21.97 6.34 -12.17
CA ALA A 2 20.85 6.85 -11.37
C ALA A 2 20.53 5.82 -10.29
N ASP A 3 20.29 6.28 -9.06
CA ASP A 3 20.01 5.39 -7.94
C ASP A 3 18.67 4.65 -8.15
N SER A 4 18.63 3.40 -7.71
CA SER A 4 17.41 2.60 -7.72
C SER A 4 16.36 3.19 -6.77
N PRO A 5 15.05 2.93 -6.99
CA PRO A 5 14.01 3.38 -6.07
C PRO A 5 14.22 2.93 -4.62
N ALA A 6 14.76 1.72 -4.42
CA ALA A 6 15.09 1.22 -3.08
C ALA A 6 16.19 2.05 -2.41
N GLU A 7 17.28 2.37 -3.13
CA GLU A 7 18.36 3.22 -2.61
C GLU A 7 17.91 4.66 -2.33
N LEU A 8 16.97 5.18 -3.13
CA LEU A 8 16.34 6.47 -2.88
C LEU A 8 15.51 6.46 -1.58
N LEU A 9 14.69 5.43 -1.38
CA LEU A 9 13.87 5.28 -0.17
C LEU A 9 14.71 5.10 1.09
N VAL A 10 15.81 4.34 1.01
CA VAL A 10 16.76 4.13 2.12
C VAL A 10 17.38 5.46 2.58
N ARG A 11 17.79 6.32 1.64
CA ARG A 11 18.43 7.60 1.98
C ARG A 11 17.44 8.72 2.35
N ALA A 12 16.17 8.56 1.99
CA ALA A 12 15.12 9.50 2.32
C ALA A 12 14.86 9.54 3.83
N SER A 13 14.49 10.71 4.36
CA SER A 13 14.04 10.83 5.75
C SER A 13 12.77 9.98 5.96
N PRO A 14 12.45 9.57 7.21
CA PRO A 14 11.25 8.78 7.47
C PRO A 14 9.95 9.39 6.91
N ASP A 15 9.80 10.72 7.01
CA ASP A 15 8.64 11.44 6.47
C ASP A 15 8.64 11.45 4.94
N ASP A 16 9.78 11.74 4.30
CA ASP A 16 9.88 11.73 2.84
C ASP A 16 9.60 10.32 2.28
N ARG A 17 10.11 9.29 2.96
CA ARG A 17 9.89 7.88 2.64
C ARG A 17 8.40 7.52 2.76
N ALA A 18 7.74 7.90 3.84
CA ALA A 18 6.31 7.68 4.02
C ALA A 18 5.49 8.37 2.93
N ARG A 19 5.77 9.64 2.61
CA ARG A 19 5.10 10.38 1.52
C ARG A 19 5.35 9.74 0.16
N ALA A 20 6.58 9.31 -0.11
CA ALA A 20 6.92 8.70 -1.38
C ALA A 20 6.21 7.35 -1.59
N VAL A 21 6.09 6.54 -0.54
CA VAL A 21 5.31 5.30 -0.59
C VAL A 21 3.82 5.61 -0.69
N ALA A 22 3.30 6.57 0.08
CA ALA A 22 1.88 6.97 0.03
C ALA A 22 1.44 7.42 -1.36
N TRP A 23 2.29 8.15 -2.10
CA TRP A 23 2.01 8.47 -3.50
C TRP A 23 1.80 7.20 -4.33
N ALA A 24 2.67 6.20 -4.20
CA ALA A 24 2.55 4.97 -4.98
C ALA A 24 1.28 4.19 -4.60
N VAL A 25 1.01 4.05 -3.30
CA VAL A 25 -0.22 3.40 -2.81
C VAL A 25 -1.47 4.12 -3.32
N ARG A 26 -1.46 5.45 -3.38
CA ARG A 26 -2.57 6.23 -3.94
C ARG A 26 -2.88 5.86 -5.39
N GLU A 27 -1.86 5.69 -6.22
CA GLU A 27 -2.04 5.26 -7.62
C GLU A 27 -2.58 3.82 -7.72
N ALA A 28 -2.39 2.99 -6.69
CA ALA A 28 -2.90 1.63 -6.60
C ALA A 28 -4.33 1.54 -6.01
N LEU A 29 -4.81 2.56 -5.30
CA LEU A 29 -6.14 2.55 -4.64
C LEU A 29 -7.29 2.10 -5.55
N PRO A 30 -7.38 2.51 -6.82
CA PRO A 30 -8.48 2.08 -7.67
C PRO A 30 -8.60 0.56 -7.83
N ALA A 31 -7.50 -0.21 -7.64
CA ALA A 31 -7.52 -1.67 -7.79
C ALA A 31 -8.36 -2.30 -6.68
N PHE A 32 -8.19 -1.81 -5.46
CA PHE A 32 -8.99 -2.22 -4.33
C PHE A 32 -10.40 -1.62 -4.37
N GLU A 33 -10.52 -0.32 -4.63
CA GLU A 33 -11.80 0.38 -4.55
C GLU A 33 -12.82 -0.08 -5.59
N ARG A 34 -12.35 -0.49 -6.77
CA ARG A 34 -13.18 -0.94 -7.89
C ARG A 34 -13.11 -2.44 -8.14
N GLY A 35 -12.27 -3.16 -7.39
CA GLY A 35 -12.11 -4.60 -7.52
C GLY A 35 -13.42 -5.35 -7.31
N ALA A 36 -13.69 -6.34 -8.16
CA ALA A 36 -14.89 -7.17 -8.06
C ALA A 36 -14.66 -8.29 -7.03
N PHE A 37 -14.98 -8.00 -5.76
CA PHE A 37 -14.89 -8.96 -4.65
C PHE A 37 -16.02 -8.77 -3.65
N HIS A 38 -16.27 -9.79 -2.84
CA HIS A 38 -17.26 -9.74 -1.77
C HIS A 38 -16.70 -8.95 -0.58
N GLU A 39 -17.49 -8.03 -0.04
CA GLU A 39 -17.11 -7.23 1.14
C GLU A 39 -17.40 -7.94 2.46
N VAL A 40 -17.73 -9.22 2.42
CA VAL A 40 -18.13 -10.01 3.58
C VAL A 40 -17.38 -11.33 3.53
N TYR A 41 -16.82 -11.73 4.68
CA TYR A 41 -16.19 -13.03 4.87
C TYR A 41 -16.60 -13.63 6.21
N ILE A 42 -16.38 -14.92 6.38
CA ILE A 42 -16.61 -15.64 7.63
C ILE A 42 -15.25 -16.06 8.19
N ASP A 43 -14.94 -15.63 9.40
CA ASP A 43 -13.75 -16.08 10.12
C ASP A 43 -13.88 -17.58 10.39
N SER A 44 -12.97 -18.40 9.85
CA SER A 44 -13.05 -19.87 9.97
C SER A 44 -12.76 -20.38 11.38
N VAL A 45 -12.11 -19.60 12.23
CA VAL A 45 -11.77 -19.97 13.61
C VAL A 45 -12.96 -19.76 14.54
N VAL A 46 -13.63 -18.61 14.45
CA VAL A 46 -14.72 -18.25 15.39
C VAL A 46 -16.12 -18.26 14.76
N GLY A 47 -16.21 -18.39 13.43
CA GLY A 47 -17.48 -18.44 12.68
C GLY A 47 -18.22 -17.10 12.63
N MET A 48 -17.55 -15.99 12.91
CA MET A 48 -18.14 -14.65 12.90
C MET A 48 -18.13 -14.09 11.48
N GLN A 49 -19.19 -13.35 11.12
CA GLN A 49 -19.26 -12.63 9.85
C GLN A 49 -18.65 -11.24 10.01
N HIS A 50 -17.73 -10.89 9.11
CA HIS A 50 -17.05 -9.61 9.07
C HIS A 50 -17.43 -8.83 7.81
N THR A 51 -17.30 -7.51 7.85
CA THR A 51 -17.57 -6.63 6.70
C THR A 51 -16.38 -5.72 6.46
N ILE A 52 -15.89 -5.72 5.22
CA ILE A 52 -14.71 -4.99 4.79
C ILE A 52 -15.05 -3.54 4.51
N ASP A 53 -14.33 -2.62 5.16
CA ASP A 53 -14.34 -1.21 4.80
C ASP A 53 -13.51 -0.97 3.52
N ARG A 54 -14.19 -0.76 2.37
CA ARG A 54 -13.50 -0.44 1.10
C ARG A 54 -12.65 0.82 1.16
N GLN A 55 -12.94 1.74 2.09
CA GLN A 55 -12.20 3.00 2.21
C GLN A 55 -10.92 2.85 3.04
N LEU A 56 -10.67 1.68 3.63
CA LEU A 56 -9.56 1.50 4.55
C LEU A 56 -8.18 1.81 3.94
N PRO A 57 -7.82 1.31 2.74
CA PRO A 57 -6.56 1.71 2.10
C PRO A 57 -6.46 3.22 1.82
N ARG A 58 -7.57 3.86 1.43
CA ARG A 58 -7.62 5.30 1.19
C ARG A 58 -7.37 6.09 2.47
N ARG A 59 -8.02 5.72 3.57
CA ARG A 59 -7.83 6.34 4.89
C ARG A 59 -6.37 6.28 5.37
N VAL A 60 -5.65 5.21 5.01
CA VAL A 60 -4.20 5.10 5.25
C VAL A 60 -3.42 6.16 4.48
N VAL A 61 -3.65 6.29 3.18
CA VAL A 61 -2.99 7.29 2.33
C VAL A 61 -3.31 8.70 2.84
N GLU A 62 -4.58 9.00 3.08
CA GLU A 62 -5.04 10.31 3.56
C GLU A 62 -4.40 10.70 4.90
N ALA A 63 -4.17 9.74 5.81
CA ALA A 63 -3.50 9.98 7.07
C ALA A 63 -2.05 10.46 6.87
N VAL A 64 -1.31 9.83 5.93
CA VAL A 64 0.08 10.19 5.60
C VAL A 64 0.13 11.55 4.90
N GLU A 65 -0.73 11.76 3.90
CA GLU A 65 -0.80 13.02 3.15
C GLU A 65 -1.16 14.20 4.08
N SER A 66 -2.16 14.04 4.95
CA SER A 66 -2.59 15.09 5.87
C SER A 66 -1.56 15.41 6.96
N SER A 67 -0.69 14.46 7.29
CA SER A 67 0.38 14.65 8.27
C SER A 67 1.65 15.22 7.65
N GLY A 68 1.75 15.26 6.32
CA GLY A 68 2.97 15.65 5.62
C GLY A 68 4.11 14.63 5.78
N GLY A 69 3.80 13.37 6.08
CA GLY A 69 4.78 12.36 6.50
C GLY A 69 4.15 11.33 7.42
N ILE A 70 4.90 10.87 8.42
CA ILE A 70 4.46 9.87 9.38
C ILE A 70 3.30 10.45 10.23
N PRO A 71 2.12 9.82 10.25
CA PRO A 71 1.02 10.27 11.09
C PRO A 71 1.30 10.11 12.59
N PRO A 72 0.53 10.78 13.47
CA PRO A 72 0.63 10.55 14.90
C PRO A 72 0.49 9.07 15.26
N ALA A 73 1.28 8.57 16.21
CA ALA A 73 1.34 7.15 16.56
C ALA A 73 -0.05 6.55 16.86
N ALA A 74 -0.93 7.28 17.56
CA ALA A 74 -2.29 6.82 17.84
C ALA A 74 -3.14 6.60 16.55
N VAL A 75 -2.92 7.39 15.51
CA VAL A 75 -3.57 7.22 14.20
C VAL A 75 -2.99 6.00 13.48
N VAL A 76 -1.66 5.84 13.50
CA VAL A 76 -0.97 4.68 12.92
C VAL A 76 -1.43 3.39 13.57
N GLU A 77 -1.44 3.31 14.91
CA GLU A 77 -1.86 2.11 15.64
C GLU A 77 -3.31 1.74 15.36
N ARG A 78 -4.22 2.72 15.37
CA ARG A 78 -5.64 2.47 15.06
C ARG A 78 -5.82 1.90 13.65
N LEU A 79 -5.26 2.59 12.64
CA LEU A 79 -5.37 2.13 11.24
C LEU A 79 -4.66 0.80 11.04
N PHE A 80 -3.54 0.55 11.73
CA PHE A 80 -2.81 -0.70 11.68
C PHE A 80 -3.66 -1.85 12.20
N THR A 81 -4.36 -1.69 13.32
CA THR A 81 -5.30 -2.69 13.83
C THR A 81 -6.43 -2.93 12.84
N GLU A 82 -7.07 -1.88 12.31
CA GLU A 82 -8.17 -2.00 11.35
C GLU A 82 -7.75 -2.76 10.08
N ILE A 83 -6.58 -2.45 9.49
CA ILE A 83 -6.13 -3.10 8.25
C ILE A 83 -5.54 -4.49 8.47
N SER A 84 -5.11 -4.82 9.69
CA SER A 84 -4.50 -6.13 9.97
C SER A 84 -5.54 -7.25 9.87
N GLU A 85 -6.78 -6.99 10.28
CA GLU A 85 -7.87 -7.97 10.20
C GLU A 85 -8.09 -8.50 8.77
N PRO A 86 -8.37 -7.67 7.74
CA PRO A 86 -8.55 -8.16 6.38
C PRO A 86 -7.28 -8.81 5.79
N VAL A 87 -6.09 -8.36 6.22
CA VAL A 87 -4.82 -8.97 5.81
C VAL A 87 -4.67 -10.38 6.39
N VAL A 88 -5.08 -10.60 7.64
CA VAL A 88 -5.10 -11.93 8.25
C VAL A 88 -6.13 -12.83 7.56
N ALA A 89 -7.33 -12.32 7.28
CA ALA A 89 -8.35 -13.09 6.57
C ALA A 89 -7.90 -13.58 5.19
N LEU A 90 -7.09 -12.78 4.46
CA LEU A 90 -6.47 -13.22 3.20
C LEU A 90 -5.41 -14.30 3.41
N GLN A 91 -4.64 -14.23 4.49
CA GLN A 91 -3.58 -15.20 4.81
C GLN A 91 -4.13 -16.54 5.29
N ASP A 92 -5.32 -16.52 5.90
CA ASP A 92 -6.02 -17.70 6.40
C ASP A 92 -6.99 -18.30 5.37
N ASP A 93 -7.02 -17.77 4.14
CA ASP A 93 -7.93 -18.16 3.05
C ASP A 93 -9.44 -17.97 3.37
N ASP A 94 -9.77 -17.15 4.36
CA ASP A 94 -11.15 -16.82 4.75
C ASP A 94 -11.79 -15.81 3.79
N TRP A 95 -10.96 -15.02 3.11
CA TRP A 95 -11.37 -13.98 2.19
C TRP A 95 -10.52 -13.98 0.93
N GLU A 96 -11.15 -13.85 -0.24
CA GLU A 96 -10.46 -13.85 -1.54
C GLU A 96 -10.57 -12.49 -2.24
N LEU A 97 -9.45 -12.07 -2.84
CA LEU A 97 -9.36 -10.85 -3.65
C LEU A 97 -8.79 -11.15 -5.03
N PRO A 98 -9.17 -10.38 -6.06
CA PRO A 98 -8.37 -10.23 -7.26
C PRO A 98 -6.94 -9.80 -6.90
N GLU A 99 -5.94 -10.34 -7.60
CA GLU A 99 -4.51 -10.12 -7.31
C GLU A 99 -4.13 -8.63 -7.22
N ASP A 100 -4.70 -7.79 -8.08
CA ASP A 100 -4.45 -6.35 -8.09
C ASP A 100 -5.04 -5.63 -6.86
N ALA A 101 -6.24 -6.03 -6.43
CA ALA A 101 -6.85 -5.54 -5.18
C ALA A 101 -6.05 -6.00 -3.95
N GLU A 102 -5.61 -7.26 -3.93
CA GLU A 102 -4.77 -7.81 -2.86
C GLU A 102 -3.45 -7.04 -2.75
N LEU A 103 -2.76 -6.82 -3.87
CA LEU A 103 -1.52 -6.05 -3.91
C LEU A 103 -1.71 -4.60 -3.43
N ALA A 104 -2.83 -3.96 -3.78
CA ALA A 104 -3.14 -2.61 -3.29
C ALA A 104 -3.39 -2.58 -1.77
N LEU A 105 -4.11 -3.57 -1.22
CA LEU A 105 -4.32 -3.71 0.22
C LEU A 105 -3.00 -3.94 0.96
N TYR A 106 -2.15 -4.85 0.47
CA TYR A 106 -0.83 -5.09 1.07
C TYR A 106 0.10 -3.88 0.97
N ALA A 107 0.02 -3.12 -0.12
CA ALA A 107 0.80 -1.89 -0.24
C ALA A 107 0.40 -0.86 0.82
N ALA A 108 -0.91 -0.71 1.08
CA ALA A 108 -1.41 0.15 2.16
C ALA A 108 -1.03 -0.37 3.56
N TYR A 109 -1.12 -1.69 3.79
CA TYR A 109 -0.66 -2.31 5.03
C TYR A 109 0.84 -2.06 5.26
N ASN A 110 1.68 -2.29 4.25
CA ASN A 110 3.11 -2.06 4.36
C ASN A 110 3.47 -0.56 4.48
N LEU A 111 2.68 0.35 3.92
CA LEU A 111 2.82 1.79 4.19
C LEU A 111 2.63 2.12 5.67
N LEU A 112 1.63 1.53 6.35
CA LEU A 112 1.50 1.69 7.80
C LEU A 112 2.68 1.08 8.55
N ARG A 113 3.24 -0.04 8.07
CA ARG A 113 4.44 -0.63 8.67
C ARG A 113 5.67 0.27 8.51
N VAL A 114 5.78 0.99 7.40
CA VAL A 114 6.81 2.03 7.20
C VAL A 114 6.62 3.16 8.22
N CYS A 115 5.37 3.60 8.45
CA CYS A 115 5.08 4.65 9.43
C CYS A 115 5.33 4.20 10.87
N ARG A 116 4.99 2.94 11.20
CA ARG A 116 5.11 2.36 12.54
C ARG A 116 6.55 2.03 12.92
N TRP A 117 7.33 1.59 11.94
CA TRP A 117 8.72 1.18 12.10
C TRP A 117 9.59 1.89 11.05
N PRO A 118 9.88 3.19 11.25
CA PRO A 118 10.56 4.02 10.26
C PRO A 118 11.96 3.50 9.86
N ASP A 119 12.63 2.80 10.77
CA ASP A 119 13.95 2.19 10.52
C ASP A 119 13.89 0.92 9.65
N GLY A 120 12.69 0.39 9.36
CA GLY A 120 12.47 -0.83 8.59
C GLY A 120 12.43 -0.61 7.08
N GLU A 121 13.56 -0.21 6.49
CA GLU A 121 13.66 0.35 5.12
C GLU A 121 13.18 -0.60 4.00
N GLU A 122 13.41 -1.91 4.16
CA GLU A 122 12.98 -2.96 3.22
C GLU A 122 11.46 -2.96 2.97
N ARG A 123 10.68 -2.50 3.96
CA ARG A 123 9.22 -2.43 3.86
C ARG A 123 8.75 -1.34 2.91
N ALA A 124 9.52 -0.26 2.78
CA ALA A 124 9.19 0.82 1.85
C ALA A 124 9.37 0.37 0.40
N ALA A 125 10.44 -0.37 0.10
CA ALA A 125 10.64 -0.96 -1.21
C ALA A 125 9.56 -2.01 -1.54
N THR A 126 9.19 -2.85 -0.56
CA THR A 126 8.09 -3.82 -0.71
C THR A 126 6.77 -3.13 -1.03
N ALA A 127 6.40 -2.10 -0.26
CA ALA A 127 5.17 -1.33 -0.48
C ALA A 127 5.15 -0.67 -1.87
N LEU A 128 6.27 -0.07 -2.29
CA LEU A 128 6.40 0.53 -3.62
C LEU A 128 6.21 -0.50 -4.74
N ASN A 129 6.83 -1.68 -4.61
CA ASN A 129 6.71 -2.75 -5.61
C ASN A 129 5.27 -3.26 -5.73
N GLN A 130 4.59 -3.50 -4.60
CA GLN A 130 3.21 -3.94 -4.58
C GLN A 130 2.27 -2.88 -5.18
N ALA A 131 2.45 -1.61 -4.81
CA ALA A 131 1.67 -0.51 -5.37
C ALA A 131 1.89 -0.37 -6.89
N THR A 132 3.14 -0.46 -7.35
CA THR A 132 3.47 -0.43 -8.79
C THR A 132 2.78 -1.57 -9.53
N ALA A 133 2.85 -2.78 -8.97
CA ALA A 133 2.27 -3.98 -9.55
C ALA A 133 0.73 -3.92 -9.63
N ALA A 134 0.06 -3.38 -8.60
CA ALA A 134 -1.38 -3.15 -8.58
C ALA A 134 -1.80 -2.09 -9.62
N ALA A 135 -1.11 -0.95 -9.64
CA ALA A 135 -1.43 0.16 -10.54
C ALA A 135 -1.26 -0.20 -12.03
N LEU A 136 -0.25 -1.00 -12.38
CA LEU A 136 -0.02 -1.42 -13.77
C LEU A 136 -1.02 -2.47 -14.26
N ARG A 137 -1.45 -3.39 -13.40
CA ARG A 137 -2.46 -4.40 -13.76
C ARG A 137 -3.82 -3.74 -14.11
N LEU A 138 -4.16 -2.64 -13.46
CA LEU A 138 -5.34 -1.84 -13.81
C LEU A 138 -5.24 -1.09 -15.15
N GLY A 139 -4.05 -0.62 -15.52
CA GLY A 139 -3.85 0.33 -16.62
C GLY A 139 -3.29 -0.27 -17.91
N TYR A 140 -2.52 -1.36 -17.83
CA TYR A 140 -1.65 -1.83 -18.92
C TYR A 140 -1.77 -3.32 -19.25
N GLY A 141 -2.67 -4.07 -18.61
CA GLY A 141 -2.88 -5.49 -18.92
C GLY A 141 -1.68 -6.40 -18.59
N GLY A 142 -0.73 -5.91 -17.78
CA GLY A 142 0.45 -6.66 -17.33
C GLY A 142 1.54 -5.77 -16.75
N SER A 143 2.50 -6.40 -16.07
CA SER A 143 3.72 -5.75 -15.54
C SER A 143 4.83 -5.74 -16.59
N ASP A 144 4.61 -5.05 -17.71
CA ASP A 144 5.67 -4.90 -18.72
C ASP A 144 6.77 -3.91 -18.24
N PRO A 145 8.02 -4.06 -18.70
CA PRO A 145 9.13 -3.21 -18.26
C PRO A 145 8.95 -1.72 -18.58
N GLU A 146 8.23 -1.37 -19.63
CA GLU A 146 8.03 0.03 -20.05
C GLU A 146 7.04 0.75 -19.12
N GLY A 147 5.95 0.08 -18.76
CA GLY A 147 4.98 0.55 -17.77
C GLY A 147 5.60 0.74 -16.39
N VAL A 148 6.45 -0.20 -15.95
CA VAL A 148 7.22 -0.06 -14.71
C VAL A 148 8.14 1.15 -14.76
N ALA A 149 8.91 1.31 -15.84
CA ALA A 149 9.80 2.46 -16.00
C ALA A 149 9.04 3.79 -16.00
N ALA A 150 7.90 3.86 -16.71
CA ALA A 150 7.05 5.04 -16.76
C ALA A 150 6.42 5.36 -15.39
N PHE A 151 5.99 4.35 -14.64
CA PHE A 151 5.48 4.53 -13.27
C PHE A 151 6.56 5.10 -12.36
N LEU A 152 7.75 4.49 -12.34
CA LEU A 152 8.86 4.93 -11.51
C LEU A 152 9.37 6.33 -11.89
N GLN A 153 9.29 6.71 -13.16
CA GLN A 153 9.62 8.07 -13.60
C GLN A 153 8.62 9.09 -13.02
N ARG A 154 7.31 8.81 -13.07
CA ARG A 154 6.29 9.67 -12.45
C ARG A 154 6.46 9.74 -10.94
N TRP A 155 6.75 8.61 -10.30
CA TRP A 155 7.03 8.53 -8.87
C TRP A 155 8.21 9.41 -8.47
N ARG A 156 9.35 9.34 -9.17
CA ARG A 156 10.51 10.22 -8.91
C ARG A 156 10.15 11.70 -9.06
N ALA A 157 9.46 12.04 -10.16
CA ALA A 157 9.05 13.41 -10.43
C ALA A 157 8.08 13.97 -9.36
N ALA A 158 7.17 13.15 -8.86
CA ALA A 158 6.18 13.56 -7.86
C ALA A 158 6.74 13.64 -6.43
N THR A 159 7.74 12.83 -6.11
CA THR A 159 8.31 12.76 -4.76
C THR A 159 9.52 13.66 -4.55
N GLY A 160 10.16 14.11 -5.64
CA GLY A 160 11.38 14.89 -5.58
C GLY A 160 12.60 14.07 -5.14
N LEU A 161 12.47 12.75 -5.01
CA LEU A 161 13.58 11.84 -4.75
C LEU A 161 14.34 11.61 -6.08
N GLY A 162 15.54 12.19 -6.19
CA GLY A 162 16.39 12.16 -7.39
C GLY A 162 17.86 11.97 -7.06
#